data_AF-A0A1S2K9T6-F1
#
_entry.id   AF-A0A1S2K9T6-F1
#
_cell.length_a   1.000
_cell.length_b   1.000
_cell.length_c   1.000
_cell.angle_alpha   90.00
_cell.angle_beta   90.00
_cell.angle_gamma   90.00
#
_symmetry.space_group_name_H-M   'P 1'
#
loop_
_entity.id
_entity.type
_entity.pdbx_description
1 polymer ?
#
loop_
_entity_poly.entity_id
_entity_poly.type
_entity_poly.pdbx_seq_one_letter_code
_entity_poly.pdbx_strand_id
1 'polypeptide(L)'
;MGITITNTYGNPHHVSDTNPAHVTSCDYYRLPLVGTIAPGNPGYEDMVDMLKENGHDTRPEGYGLIFLESEEFSATYFGSIEQIEQYKRENTDGRATFDASQGVMYAQWPHGKGWDDFLPRVFWNQAQRGGIADGVGLVTAFAHTVTTGAEVIVYEFEGKWLPDSEPQQLVTYHCTACHLDTFHDSGHVHENTGPSSRRWAARQARQHILSAHRHGARTNSACRPNNGEMLRVVNAVARDMWGTTGDALPDTDDAYCATKGPCSIIRELRAGVRPPVYRA
;
A
#
# COMPACT_ATOMS: atom_id res chain seq x y z
N MET A 1 -2.96 -9.67 -25.89
CA MET A 1 -3.38 -8.26 -25.74
C MET A 1 -2.81 -7.75 -24.43
N GLY A 2 -2.20 -6.56 -24.43
CA GLY A 2 -1.74 -5.91 -23.20
C GLY A 2 -2.91 -5.30 -22.43
N ILE A 3 -2.77 -5.18 -21.11
CA ILE A 3 -3.73 -4.52 -20.23
C ILE A 3 -3.09 -3.28 -19.64
N THR A 4 -3.83 -2.17 -19.67
CA THR A 4 -3.48 -0.95 -18.93
C THR A 4 -4.28 -0.94 -17.62
N ILE A 5 -3.58 -1.04 -16.50
CA ILE A 5 -4.18 -0.87 -15.18
C ILE A 5 -4.22 0.62 -14.88
N THR A 6 -5.42 1.18 -14.75
CA THR A 6 -5.61 2.62 -14.55
C THR A 6 -5.83 2.91 -13.07
N ASN A 7 -4.98 3.76 -12.50
CA ASN A 7 -5.17 4.30 -11.17
C ASN A 7 -6.38 5.25 -11.20
N THR A 8 -7.34 5.05 -10.31
CA THR A 8 -8.51 5.94 -10.16
C THR A 8 -8.26 7.04 -9.13
N TYR A 9 -7.20 6.89 -8.35
CA TYR A 9 -6.69 7.83 -7.36
C TYR A 9 -5.17 7.68 -7.25
N GLY A 10 -4.47 8.76 -6.89
CA GLY A 10 -3.03 8.78 -6.68
C GLY A 10 -2.22 9.15 -7.94
N ASN A 11 -0.91 9.01 -7.81
CA ASN A 11 0.06 9.35 -8.85
C ASN A 11 0.11 8.30 -10.00
N PRO A 12 0.30 8.70 -11.27
CA PRO A 12 0.56 7.76 -12.35
C PRO A 12 1.85 6.95 -12.14
N HIS A 13 1.76 5.63 -12.38
CA HIS A 13 2.87 4.69 -12.25
C HIS A 13 3.17 4.04 -13.60
N HIS A 14 4.46 3.90 -13.91
CA HIS A 14 4.97 3.20 -15.08
C HIS A 14 5.27 1.75 -14.71
N VAL A 15 4.89 0.83 -15.59
CA VAL A 15 4.99 -0.61 -15.34
C VAL A 15 5.86 -1.30 -16.38
N SER A 16 6.37 -2.47 -16.02
CA SER A 16 7.11 -3.34 -16.95
C SER A 16 6.20 -3.85 -18.07
N ASP A 17 6.68 -3.73 -19.32
CA ASP A 17 6.00 -4.23 -20.52
C ASP A 17 5.70 -5.74 -20.47
N THR A 18 6.57 -6.52 -19.82
CA THR A 18 6.45 -7.98 -19.70
C THR A 18 5.73 -8.42 -18.44
N ASN A 19 5.61 -7.55 -17.44
CA ASN A 19 4.89 -7.80 -16.20
C ASN A 19 4.18 -6.54 -15.69
N PRO A 20 2.94 -6.26 -16.12
CA PRO A 20 2.21 -5.05 -15.74
C PRO A 20 1.83 -4.93 -14.25
N ALA A 21 2.13 -5.95 -13.43
CA ALA A 21 2.04 -5.85 -11.97
C ALA A 21 3.33 -5.32 -11.32
N HIS A 22 4.42 -5.19 -12.08
CA HIS A 22 5.69 -4.66 -11.62
C HIS A 22 5.83 -3.20 -12.03
N VAL A 23 5.74 -2.31 -11.04
CA VAL A 23 6.00 -0.88 -11.21
C VAL A 23 7.50 -0.63 -11.25
N THR A 24 7.94 0.14 -12.24
CA THR A 24 9.34 0.48 -12.52
C THR A 24 9.67 1.94 -12.19
N SER A 25 8.70 2.84 -12.28
CA SER A 25 8.82 4.25 -11.87
C SER A 25 7.44 4.90 -11.73
N CYS A 26 7.40 6.17 -11.37
CA CYS A 26 6.17 6.98 -11.31
C CYS A 26 6.48 8.45 -11.60
N ASP A 27 5.45 9.26 -11.83
CA ASP A 27 5.64 10.66 -12.25
C ASP A 27 6.10 11.54 -11.09
N TYR A 28 5.55 11.32 -9.89
CA TYR A 28 5.88 12.08 -8.68
C TYR A 28 6.33 11.21 -7.50
N TYR A 29 7.27 11.72 -6.71
CA TYR A 29 7.73 11.06 -5.50
C TYR A 29 7.49 11.96 -4.28
N ARG A 30 6.98 11.35 -3.21
CA ARG A 30 7.14 11.90 -1.86
C ARG A 30 8.60 11.70 -1.44
N LEU A 31 9.17 12.73 -0.83
CA LEU A 31 10.54 12.73 -0.29
C LEU A 31 10.48 12.71 1.24
N PRO A 32 10.23 11.55 1.88
CA PRO A 32 10.10 11.50 3.33
C PRO A 32 11.41 11.82 4.06
N LEU A 33 12.56 11.68 3.41
CA LEU A 33 13.84 12.14 3.93
C LEU A 33 14.79 12.53 2.80
N VAL A 34 15.42 13.68 3.00
CA VAL A 34 16.51 14.23 2.17
C VAL A 34 17.65 14.56 3.14
N GLY A 35 18.79 13.89 3.01
CA GLY A 35 19.83 13.95 4.03
C GLY A 35 21.20 13.49 3.53
N THR A 36 22.11 13.25 4.47
CA THR A 36 23.50 12.88 4.18
C THR A 36 23.97 11.80 5.14
N ILE A 37 24.79 10.87 4.66
CA ILE A 37 25.57 9.94 5.47
C ILE A 37 27.05 10.23 5.25
N ALA A 38 27.83 10.29 6.33
CA ALA A 38 29.27 10.58 6.27
C ALA A 38 30.04 9.70 7.27
N PRO A 39 31.35 9.49 7.06
CA PRO A 39 32.19 8.81 8.02
C PRO A 39 32.04 9.40 9.43
N GLY A 40 31.85 8.55 10.42
CA GLY A 40 31.57 8.96 11.81
C GLY A 40 30.08 8.92 12.20
N ASN A 41 29.16 8.80 11.24
CA ASN A 41 27.77 8.48 11.55
C ASN A 41 27.66 7.06 12.13
N PRO A 42 26.85 6.83 13.17
CA PRO A 42 26.56 5.48 13.66
C PRO A 42 26.05 4.58 12.53
N GLY A 43 26.66 3.40 12.37
CA GLY A 43 26.30 2.44 11.32
C GLY A 43 26.75 2.82 9.90
N TYR A 44 27.56 3.88 9.71
CA TYR A 44 28.02 4.32 8.39
C TYR A 44 28.66 3.19 7.57
N GLU A 45 29.61 2.46 8.16
CA GLU A 45 30.30 1.37 7.45
C GLU A 45 29.32 0.30 6.95
N ASP A 46 28.37 -0.10 7.79
CA ASP A 46 27.33 -1.07 7.38
C ASP A 46 26.42 -0.49 6.29
N MET A 47 26.12 0.81 6.34
CA MET A 47 25.28 1.48 5.33
C MET A 47 25.95 1.56 3.95
N VAL A 48 27.26 1.83 3.91
CA VAL A 48 28.01 1.95 2.64
C VAL A 48 28.43 0.60 2.07
N ASP A 49 28.38 -0.49 2.82
CA ASP A 49 28.71 -1.83 2.31
C ASP A 49 27.83 -2.22 1.11
N MET A 50 26.54 -1.84 1.10
CA MET A 50 25.69 -2.01 -0.09
C MET A 50 26.25 -1.27 -1.32
N LEU A 51 26.82 -0.08 -1.15
CA LEU A 51 27.45 0.67 -2.25
C LEU A 51 28.74 0.00 -2.69
N LYS A 52 29.54 -0.51 -1.75
CA LYS A 52 30.79 -1.25 -2.03
C LYS A 52 30.53 -2.51 -2.83
N GLU A 53 29.58 -3.34 -2.40
CA GLU A 53 29.20 -4.60 -3.05
C GLU A 53 28.76 -4.40 -4.50
N ASN A 54 28.16 -3.24 -4.80
CA ASN A 54 27.70 -2.89 -6.14
C ASN A 54 28.72 -2.05 -6.94
N GLY A 55 29.93 -1.84 -6.42
CA GLY A 55 30.99 -1.07 -7.10
C GLY A 55 30.69 0.43 -7.23
N HIS A 56 29.81 0.96 -6.39
CA HIS A 56 29.40 2.37 -6.39
C HIS A 56 29.96 3.16 -5.19
N ASP A 57 30.73 2.51 -4.32
CA ASP A 57 31.44 3.21 -3.25
C ASP A 57 32.63 4.00 -3.82
N THR A 58 32.38 5.27 -4.14
CA THR A 58 33.29 6.15 -4.87
C THR A 58 33.55 7.47 -4.16
N ARG A 59 32.92 7.70 -3.00
CA ARG A 59 32.91 8.98 -2.28
C ARG A 59 33.44 8.83 -0.86
N PRO A 60 34.74 9.10 -0.61
CA PRO A 60 35.32 8.98 0.72
C PRO A 60 34.74 9.98 1.74
N GLU A 61 34.17 11.09 1.26
CA GLU A 61 33.50 12.11 2.08
C GLU A 61 32.11 11.69 2.59
N GLY A 62 31.54 10.63 2.03
CA GLY A 62 30.16 10.21 2.27
C GLY A 62 29.21 10.53 1.11
N TYR A 63 27.92 10.37 1.37
CA TYR A 63 26.87 10.44 0.36
C TYR A 63 25.77 11.39 0.78
N GLY A 64 25.35 12.24 -0.15
CA GLY A 64 24.01 12.79 -0.12
C GLY A 64 23.01 11.69 -0.50
N LEU A 65 21.85 11.65 0.15
CA LEU A 65 20.81 10.67 -0.13
C LEU A 65 19.40 11.26 -0.12
N ILE A 66 18.55 10.68 -0.95
CA ILE A 66 17.11 10.95 -0.97
C ILE A 66 16.38 9.63 -0.94
N PHE A 67 15.49 9.47 0.05
CA PHE A 67 14.48 8.43 -0.03
C PHE A 67 13.30 8.95 -0.83
N LEU A 68 12.93 8.20 -1.85
CA LEU A 68 11.81 8.47 -2.72
C LEU A 68 10.74 7.40 -2.49
N GLU A 69 9.50 7.80 -2.38
CA GLU A 69 8.39 6.86 -2.34
C GLU A 69 7.16 7.39 -3.07
N SER A 70 6.37 6.44 -3.52
CA SER A 70 5.02 6.60 -4.04
C SER A 70 4.16 5.50 -3.41
N GLU A 71 2.88 5.48 -3.76
CA GLU A 71 1.91 4.49 -3.30
C GLU A 71 2.38 3.05 -3.58
N GLU A 72 3.07 2.84 -4.72
CA GLU A 72 3.38 1.51 -5.25
C GLU A 72 4.87 1.28 -5.52
N PHE A 73 5.72 2.28 -5.33
CA PHE A 73 7.13 2.20 -5.65
C PHE A 73 7.98 3.03 -4.69
N SER A 74 9.18 2.55 -4.41
CA SER A 74 10.15 3.26 -3.60
C SER A 74 11.53 3.13 -4.22
N ALA A 75 12.34 4.16 -4.03
CA ALA A 75 13.70 4.19 -4.50
C ALA A 75 14.58 4.99 -3.54
N THR A 76 15.88 4.77 -3.66
CA THR A 76 16.89 5.51 -2.90
C THR A 76 17.91 6.06 -3.87
N TYR A 77 18.10 7.36 -3.82
CA TYR A 77 19.16 8.05 -4.53
C TYR A 77 20.39 8.20 -3.62
N PHE A 78 21.57 7.95 -4.18
CA PHE A 78 22.87 8.27 -3.59
C PHE A 78 23.66 9.18 -4.54
N GLY A 79 24.18 10.29 -4.01
CA GLY A 79 24.93 11.27 -4.79
C GLY A 79 25.90 12.08 -3.94
N SER A 80 26.30 13.25 -4.47
CA SER A 80 27.17 14.16 -3.72
C SER A 80 26.42 14.84 -2.57
N ILE A 81 27.13 15.08 -1.46
CA ILE A 81 26.60 15.85 -0.34
C ILE A 81 26.27 17.27 -0.80
N GLU A 82 27.10 17.86 -1.64
CA GLU A 82 26.95 19.21 -2.17
C GLU A 82 25.64 19.40 -2.91
N GLN A 83 25.28 18.47 -3.80
CA GLN A 83 24.04 18.54 -4.58
C GLN A 83 22.80 18.42 -3.69
N ILE A 84 22.82 17.53 -2.69
CA ILE A 84 21.70 17.38 -1.77
C ILE A 84 21.53 18.60 -0.89
N GLU A 85 22.62 19.15 -0.36
CA GLU A 85 22.57 20.36 0.44
C GLU A 85 22.14 21.58 -0.40
N GLN A 86 22.55 21.65 -1.67
CA GLN A 86 22.03 22.66 -2.59
C GLN A 86 20.52 22.49 -2.82
N TYR A 87 20.06 21.27 -3.14
CA TYR A 87 18.65 20.98 -3.34
C TYR A 87 17.81 21.33 -2.12
N LYS A 88 18.25 20.98 -0.90
CA LYS A 88 17.56 21.35 0.35
C LYS A 88 17.42 22.86 0.52
N ARG A 89 18.46 23.64 0.20
CA ARG A 89 18.43 25.11 0.27
C ARG A 89 17.52 25.73 -0.77
N GLU A 90 17.48 25.16 -1.97
CA GLU A 90 16.69 25.71 -3.08
C GLU A 90 15.22 25.28 -3.01
N ASN A 91 14.92 24.09 -2.49
CA ASN A 91 13.58 23.49 -2.48
C ASN A 91 12.69 23.97 -1.32
N THR A 92 12.81 25.23 -0.91
CA THR A 92 12.04 25.80 0.22
C THR A 92 10.55 25.91 -0.07
N ASP A 93 10.16 26.04 -1.34
CA ASP A 93 8.77 26.11 -1.81
C ASP A 93 8.32 24.85 -2.58
N GLY A 94 9.16 23.82 -2.64
CA GLY A 94 8.87 22.56 -3.32
C GLY A 94 9.04 22.59 -4.84
N ARG A 95 9.64 23.63 -5.42
CA ARG A 95 9.77 23.80 -6.88
C ARG A 95 11.18 23.58 -7.45
N ALA A 96 12.16 23.25 -6.61
CA ALA A 96 13.52 23.05 -7.08
C ALA A 96 13.58 21.82 -8.00
N THR A 97 14.38 21.93 -9.06
CA THR A 97 14.64 20.80 -9.95
C THR A 97 15.79 19.97 -9.39
N PHE A 98 15.65 18.65 -9.40
CA PHE A 98 16.69 17.73 -8.97
C PHE A 98 17.22 16.91 -10.14
N ASP A 99 18.53 16.99 -10.40
CA ASP A 99 19.18 16.19 -11.43
C ASP A 99 19.60 14.83 -10.88
N ALA A 100 18.72 13.84 -11.03
CA ALA A 100 18.96 12.48 -10.58
C ALA A 100 20.08 11.75 -11.36
N SER A 101 20.54 12.28 -12.50
CA SER A 101 21.59 11.64 -13.31
C SER A 101 23.00 11.74 -12.71
N GLN A 102 23.19 12.63 -11.73
CA GLN A 102 24.49 12.86 -11.07
C GLN A 102 24.82 11.87 -9.95
N GLY A 103 23.95 10.88 -9.74
CA GLY A 103 24.12 9.85 -8.72
C GLY A 103 23.61 8.50 -9.16
N VAL A 104 23.41 7.62 -8.19
CA VAL A 104 22.95 6.24 -8.40
C VAL A 104 21.59 6.06 -7.74
N MET A 105 20.68 5.42 -8.46
CA MET A 105 19.35 5.09 -7.98
C MET A 105 19.21 3.59 -7.72
N TYR A 106 18.72 3.23 -6.54
CA TYR A 106 18.34 1.86 -6.19
C TYR A 106 16.81 1.76 -6.09
N ALA A 107 16.20 0.79 -6.76
CA ALA A 107 14.74 0.64 -6.88
C ALA A 107 14.05 0.02 -5.63
N GLN A 108 14.51 0.44 -4.45
CA GLN A 108 13.98 0.13 -3.13
C GLN A 108 14.61 1.03 -2.07
N TRP A 109 14.03 1.04 -0.87
CA TRP A 109 14.75 1.51 0.31
C TRP A 109 15.71 0.42 0.80
N PRO A 110 16.94 0.77 1.24
CA PRO A 110 17.81 -0.16 1.92
C PRO A 110 17.15 -0.60 3.25
N HIS A 111 17.68 -1.65 3.86
CA HIS A 111 17.24 -2.17 5.16
C HIS A 111 18.41 -2.90 5.83
N GLY A 112 18.26 -3.19 7.12
CA GLY A 112 19.26 -3.91 7.92
C GLY A 112 20.16 -2.98 8.72
N LYS A 113 21.30 -3.51 9.17
CA LYS A 113 22.20 -2.85 10.11
C LYS A 113 22.64 -1.46 9.62
N GLY A 114 22.53 -0.46 10.49
CA GLY A 114 22.76 0.96 10.15
C GLY A 114 21.56 1.64 9.50
N TRP A 115 20.87 0.95 8.57
CA TRP A 115 19.70 1.50 7.88
C TRP A 115 18.43 1.51 8.74
N ASP A 116 18.15 0.47 9.51
CA ASP A 116 16.89 0.33 10.25
C ASP A 116 16.64 1.47 11.26
N ASP A 117 17.71 2.02 11.85
CA ASP A 117 17.65 3.16 12.77
C ASP A 117 17.64 4.52 12.04
N PHE A 118 18.14 4.56 10.80
CA PHE A 118 18.23 5.76 9.99
C PHE A 118 16.94 6.02 9.19
N LEU A 119 16.26 4.95 8.78
CA LEU A 119 15.06 5.03 7.96
C LEU A 119 13.89 5.65 8.75
N PRO A 120 13.23 6.67 8.19
CA PRO A 120 12.13 7.30 8.88
C PRO A 120 10.93 6.35 8.89
N ARG A 121 10.29 6.18 10.04
CA ARG A 121 9.01 5.45 10.14
C ARG A 121 7.87 6.37 9.74
N VAL A 122 7.51 6.34 8.46
CA VAL A 122 6.51 7.25 7.88
C VAL A 122 5.43 6.47 7.15
N PHE A 123 4.19 6.63 7.61
CA PHE A 123 3.01 6.06 6.95
C PHE A 123 2.60 6.87 5.73
N TRP A 124 1.80 6.28 4.83
CA TRP A 124 1.29 7.02 3.67
C TRP A 124 0.32 8.10 4.12
N ASN A 125 -0.70 7.69 4.87
CA ASN A 125 -1.66 8.58 5.48
C ASN A 125 -1.12 9.10 6.81
N GLN A 126 -0.91 10.42 6.88
CA GLN A 126 -0.50 11.10 8.11
C GLN A 126 -1.61 12.00 8.59
N ALA A 127 -1.95 11.94 9.88
CA ALA A 127 -2.97 12.78 10.50
C ALA A 127 -2.69 14.28 10.27
N GLN A 128 -1.44 14.69 10.41
CA GLN A 128 -1.02 16.08 10.15
C GLN A 128 -1.20 16.54 8.69
N ARG A 129 -1.39 15.61 7.75
CA ARG A 129 -1.63 15.88 6.32
C ARG A 129 -3.06 15.56 5.90
N GLY A 130 -4.00 15.50 6.86
CA GLY A 130 -5.42 15.27 6.60
C GLY A 130 -5.86 13.81 6.59
N GLY A 131 -4.97 12.87 6.96
CA GLY A 131 -5.35 11.49 7.24
C GLY A 131 -6.27 11.38 8.47
N ILE A 132 -7.04 10.29 8.56
CA ILE A 132 -7.95 10.04 9.70
C ILE A 132 -7.14 9.81 10.99
N ALA A 133 -6.06 9.05 10.86
CA ALA A 133 -5.00 8.86 11.84
C ALA A 133 -3.71 8.52 11.06
N ASP A 134 -2.57 8.52 11.74
CA ASP A 134 -1.34 8.04 11.14
C ASP A 134 -1.48 6.55 10.79
N GLY A 135 -1.23 6.19 9.52
CA GLY A 135 -1.40 4.83 9.02
C GLY A 135 -2.85 4.39 8.78
N VAL A 136 -3.81 5.33 8.74
CA VAL A 136 -5.22 5.00 8.49
C VAL A 136 -5.77 5.83 7.33
N GLY A 137 -6.11 5.16 6.23
CA GLY A 137 -6.66 5.81 5.04
C GLY A 137 -6.46 5.02 3.74
N LEU A 138 -7.00 5.55 2.65
CA LEU A 138 -6.76 5.00 1.32
C LEU A 138 -5.34 5.32 0.86
N VAL A 139 -4.68 4.35 0.24
CA VAL A 139 -3.35 4.53 -0.37
C VAL A 139 -3.52 4.82 -1.86
N THR A 140 -4.11 3.87 -2.59
CA THR A 140 -4.36 3.96 -4.03
C THR A 140 -5.60 3.14 -4.40
N ALA A 141 -6.12 3.32 -5.60
CA ALA A 141 -7.19 2.51 -6.14
C ALA A 141 -7.03 2.32 -7.65
N PHE A 142 -7.54 1.20 -8.15
CA PHE A 142 -7.47 0.84 -9.55
C PHE A 142 -8.86 0.50 -10.08
N ALA A 143 -9.16 0.98 -11.29
CA ALA A 143 -10.40 0.61 -11.96
C ALA A 143 -10.42 -0.90 -12.24
N HIS A 144 -11.52 -1.56 -11.90
CA HIS A 144 -11.71 -2.96 -12.20
C HIS A 144 -11.99 -3.16 -13.70
N THR A 145 -11.40 -4.19 -14.30
CA THR A 145 -11.32 -4.33 -15.76
C THR A 145 -12.47 -5.12 -16.38
N VAL A 146 -13.28 -5.77 -15.55
CA VAL A 146 -14.41 -6.62 -16.00
C VAL A 146 -15.74 -6.05 -15.49
N THR A 147 -15.85 -5.84 -14.19
CA THR A 147 -17.00 -5.21 -13.52
C THR A 147 -16.92 -3.68 -13.59
N THR A 148 -17.82 -3.06 -14.35
CA THR A 148 -17.88 -1.59 -14.50
C THR A 148 -18.23 -0.92 -13.17
N GLY A 149 -17.52 0.17 -12.85
CA GLY A 149 -17.75 0.95 -11.62
C GLY A 149 -17.15 0.32 -10.35
N ALA A 150 -16.63 -0.90 -10.42
CA ALA A 150 -15.89 -1.50 -9.33
C ALA A 150 -14.41 -1.08 -9.35
N GLU A 151 -13.79 -1.15 -8.18
CA GLU A 151 -12.38 -0.83 -7.94
C GLU A 151 -11.70 -1.90 -7.10
N VAL A 152 -10.38 -2.01 -7.28
CA VAL A 152 -9.47 -2.69 -6.36
C VAL A 152 -8.71 -1.63 -5.58
N ILE A 153 -8.94 -1.56 -4.28
CA ILE A 153 -8.54 -0.44 -3.41
C ILE A 153 -7.46 -0.92 -2.46
N VAL A 154 -6.36 -0.19 -2.37
CA VAL A 154 -5.28 -0.42 -1.38
C VAL A 154 -5.48 0.58 -0.25
N TYR A 155 -5.43 0.12 0.99
CA TYR A 155 -5.65 0.97 2.15
C TYR A 155 -4.82 0.54 3.36
N GLU A 156 -4.51 1.50 4.21
CA GLU A 156 -3.91 1.30 5.53
C GLU A 156 -5.02 1.41 6.59
N PHE A 157 -4.93 0.58 7.63
CA PHE A 157 -5.90 0.56 8.73
C PHE A 157 -5.25 0.06 10.02
N GLU A 158 -5.84 0.42 11.15
CA GLU A 158 -5.49 -0.16 12.45
C GLU A 158 -6.34 -1.40 12.70
N GLY A 159 -5.71 -2.54 12.97
CA GLY A 159 -6.41 -3.80 13.18
C GLY A 159 -5.58 -4.84 13.89
N LYS A 160 -6.22 -5.95 14.25
CA LYS A 160 -5.59 -7.08 14.90
C LYS A 160 -5.37 -8.21 13.90
N TRP A 161 -4.18 -8.82 13.92
CA TRP A 161 -3.88 -10.00 13.09
C TRP A 161 -4.55 -11.26 13.66
N LEU A 162 -4.59 -11.39 14.99
CA LEU A 162 -5.26 -12.46 15.73
C LEU A 162 -6.22 -11.86 16.78
N PRO A 163 -7.28 -12.58 17.19
CA PRO A 163 -8.23 -12.09 18.20
C PRO A 163 -7.58 -11.53 19.48
N ASP A 164 -6.53 -12.22 19.95
CA ASP A 164 -5.82 -11.89 21.19
C ASP A 164 -4.59 -10.99 20.98
N SER A 165 -4.31 -10.55 19.75
CA SER A 165 -3.18 -9.65 19.46
C SER A 165 -3.51 -8.19 19.78
N GLU A 166 -2.48 -7.38 19.98
CA GLU A 166 -2.62 -5.93 20.03
C GLU A 166 -2.92 -5.36 18.63
N PRO A 167 -3.69 -4.26 18.53
CA PRO A 167 -3.87 -3.56 17.27
C PRO A 167 -2.53 -3.06 16.71
N GLN A 168 -2.34 -3.24 15.41
CA GLN A 168 -1.18 -2.80 14.66
C GLN A 168 -1.61 -2.00 13.44
N GLN A 169 -0.67 -1.25 12.86
CA GLN A 169 -0.86 -0.61 11.57
C GLN A 169 -0.67 -1.65 10.47
N LEU A 170 -1.72 -1.87 9.69
CA LEU A 170 -1.81 -2.90 8.67
C LEU A 170 -2.03 -2.26 7.31
N VAL A 171 -1.64 -2.97 6.26
CA VAL A 171 -1.91 -2.60 4.86
C VAL A 171 -2.44 -3.81 4.11
N THR A 172 -3.41 -3.57 3.23
CA THR A 172 -4.06 -4.61 2.45
C THR A 172 -4.67 -4.03 1.18
N TYR A 173 -5.26 -4.89 0.35
CA TYR A 173 -6.11 -4.47 -0.75
C TYR A 173 -7.45 -5.21 -0.71
N HIS A 174 -8.49 -4.57 -1.22
CA HIS A 174 -9.83 -5.12 -1.32
C HIS A 174 -10.42 -4.88 -2.70
N CYS A 175 -11.05 -5.91 -3.27
CA CYS A 175 -11.76 -5.82 -4.54
C CYS A 175 -13.26 -5.72 -4.30
N THR A 176 -13.82 -4.55 -4.63
CA THR A 176 -15.27 -4.27 -4.50
C THR A 176 -16.15 -5.08 -5.47
N ALA A 177 -15.55 -5.85 -6.39
CA ALA A 177 -16.28 -6.77 -7.26
C ALA A 177 -16.39 -8.20 -6.71
N CYS A 178 -15.50 -8.66 -5.81
CA CYS A 178 -15.24 -10.09 -5.61
C CYS A 178 -15.28 -10.59 -4.17
N HIS A 179 -15.12 -9.75 -3.15
CA HIS A 179 -15.05 -10.21 -1.76
C HIS A 179 -16.20 -9.68 -0.94
N LEU A 180 -17.04 -10.61 -0.53
CA LEU A 180 -18.28 -10.28 0.10
C LEU A 180 -18.38 -10.81 1.55
N ASP A 181 -17.50 -11.72 1.99
CA ASP A 181 -17.53 -12.14 3.40
C ASP A 181 -16.30 -12.89 3.96
N THR A 182 -15.30 -12.18 4.49
CA THR A 182 -14.49 -12.67 5.62
C THR A 182 -14.06 -11.49 6.50
N PHE A 183 -14.00 -11.72 7.83
CA PHE A 183 -13.67 -10.73 8.86
C PHE A 183 -12.22 -10.19 8.78
N HIS A 184 -11.41 -10.80 7.93
CA HIS A 184 -10.05 -10.38 7.58
C HIS A 184 -9.87 -10.63 6.07
N ASP A 185 -9.19 -9.74 5.35
CA ASP A 185 -8.76 -10.05 3.98
C ASP A 185 -8.00 -11.39 4.03
N SER A 186 -8.51 -12.39 3.32
CA SER A 186 -8.15 -13.81 3.48
C SER A 186 -6.75 -14.15 2.91
N GLY A 187 -5.71 -13.48 3.40
CA GLY A 187 -4.31 -13.73 3.08
C GLY A 187 -3.54 -12.55 2.48
N HIS A 188 -4.13 -11.35 2.42
CA HIS A 188 -3.47 -10.18 1.83
C HIS A 188 -3.29 -8.99 2.77
N VAL A 189 -3.38 -9.24 4.08
CA VAL A 189 -3.01 -8.26 5.10
C VAL A 189 -1.52 -8.42 5.42
N HIS A 190 -0.83 -7.30 5.62
CA HIS A 190 0.56 -7.28 6.07
C HIS A 190 0.74 -6.16 7.09
N GLU A 191 1.64 -6.35 8.06
CA GLU A 191 2.07 -5.25 8.92
C GLU A 191 2.72 -4.15 8.07
N ASN A 192 2.28 -2.91 8.29
CA ASN A 192 2.75 -1.77 7.55
C ASN A 192 4.04 -1.22 8.19
N THR A 193 5.16 -1.82 7.83
CA THR A 193 6.49 -1.45 8.33
C THR A 193 7.18 -0.40 7.45
N GLY A 194 6.57 0.00 6.33
CA GLY A 194 7.11 1.01 5.44
C GLY A 194 6.65 0.87 3.98
N PRO A 195 7.33 1.57 3.05
CA PRO A 195 6.94 1.58 1.64
C PRO A 195 6.94 0.20 0.99
N SER A 196 7.79 -0.71 1.44
CA SER A 196 7.85 -2.08 0.91
C SER A 196 6.55 -2.86 1.17
N SER A 197 5.93 -2.69 2.35
CA SER A 197 4.63 -3.31 2.65
C SER A 197 3.53 -2.75 1.76
N ARG A 198 3.52 -1.43 1.53
CA ARG A 198 2.57 -0.76 0.61
C ARG A 198 2.74 -1.22 -0.83
N ARG A 199 3.99 -1.26 -1.32
CA ARG A 199 4.36 -1.81 -2.64
C ARG A 199 3.91 -3.25 -2.80
N TRP A 200 4.05 -4.08 -1.75
CA TRP A 200 3.55 -5.44 -1.77
C TRP A 200 2.03 -5.48 -1.93
N ALA A 201 1.27 -4.71 -1.14
CA ALA A 201 -0.19 -4.69 -1.21
C ALA A 201 -0.69 -4.19 -2.58
N ALA A 202 -0.08 -3.13 -3.11
CA ALA A 202 -0.38 -2.61 -4.45
C ALA A 202 -0.06 -3.64 -5.56
N ARG A 203 1.05 -4.37 -5.44
CA ARG A 203 1.37 -5.47 -6.37
C ARG A 203 0.31 -6.56 -6.33
N GLN A 204 -0.16 -6.96 -5.15
CA GLN A 204 -1.24 -7.95 -5.03
C GLN A 204 -2.53 -7.45 -5.70
N ALA A 205 -2.90 -6.19 -5.49
CA ALA A 205 -4.03 -5.55 -6.14
C ALA A 205 -3.91 -5.58 -7.68
N ARG A 206 -2.73 -5.26 -8.23
CA ARG A 206 -2.48 -5.36 -9.69
C ARG A 206 -2.60 -6.81 -10.17
N GLN A 207 -2.03 -7.77 -9.44
CA GLN A 207 -2.13 -9.19 -9.79
C GLN A 207 -3.60 -9.67 -9.80
N HIS A 208 -4.42 -9.17 -8.88
CA HIS A 208 -5.85 -9.43 -8.86
C HIS A 208 -6.53 -8.94 -10.15
N ILE A 209 -6.25 -7.70 -10.56
CA ILE A 209 -6.79 -7.11 -11.81
C ILE A 209 -6.31 -7.87 -13.06
N LEU A 210 -5.03 -8.27 -13.08
CA LEU A 210 -4.48 -9.09 -14.16
C LEU A 210 -5.17 -10.45 -14.25
N SER A 211 -5.47 -11.07 -13.10
CA SER A 211 -6.22 -12.32 -13.06
C SER A 211 -7.63 -12.13 -13.61
N ALA A 212 -8.34 -11.09 -13.18
CA ALA A 212 -9.67 -10.74 -13.69
C ALA A 212 -9.66 -10.49 -15.20
N HIS A 213 -8.67 -9.78 -15.72
CA HIS A 213 -8.54 -9.54 -17.16
C HIS A 213 -8.31 -10.82 -17.96
N ARG A 214 -7.47 -11.74 -17.45
CA ARG A 214 -7.13 -12.99 -18.14
C ARG A 214 -8.24 -14.03 -18.08
N HIS A 215 -8.95 -14.11 -16.97
CA HIS A 215 -9.85 -15.23 -16.66
C HIS A 215 -11.31 -14.81 -16.45
N GLY A 216 -11.62 -13.52 -16.50
CA GLY A 216 -12.90 -12.96 -16.10
C GLY A 216 -13.10 -12.99 -14.59
N ALA A 217 -14.32 -12.69 -14.14
CA ALA A 217 -14.74 -12.86 -12.74
C ALA A 217 -15.39 -14.26 -12.55
N ARG A 218 -14.58 -15.32 -12.59
CA ARG A 218 -15.03 -16.73 -12.63
C ARG A 218 -14.17 -17.62 -11.72
N THR A 219 -14.53 -18.90 -11.60
CA THR A 219 -13.90 -19.87 -10.69
C THR A 219 -12.38 -20.03 -10.81
N ASN A 220 -11.80 -19.80 -11.99
CA ASN A 220 -10.34 -19.86 -12.24
C ASN A 220 -9.61 -18.52 -12.05
N SER A 221 -10.32 -17.49 -11.56
CA SER A 221 -9.79 -16.15 -11.33
C SER A 221 -9.56 -15.89 -9.85
N ALA A 222 -8.58 -15.05 -9.54
CA ALA A 222 -8.45 -14.46 -8.21
C ALA A 222 -9.66 -13.56 -7.88
N CYS A 223 -10.32 -13.01 -8.91
CA CYS A 223 -11.59 -12.31 -8.76
C CYS A 223 -12.75 -13.30 -8.98
N ARG A 224 -13.30 -13.82 -7.88
CA ARG A 224 -14.41 -14.78 -7.89
C ARG A 224 -15.46 -14.37 -6.85
N PRO A 225 -16.48 -13.60 -7.24
CA PRO A 225 -17.56 -13.22 -6.32
C PRO A 225 -18.27 -14.46 -5.80
N ASN A 226 -18.47 -14.55 -4.48
CA ASN A 226 -19.32 -15.57 -3.88
C ASN A 226 -20.79 -15.12 -3.93
N ASN A 227 -21.73 -16.05 -4.01
CA ASN A 227 -23.14 -15.73 -4.27
C ASN A 227 -24.00 -15.65 -2.98
N GLY A 228 -23.43 -15.62 -1.77
CA GLY A 228 -24.21 -15.61 -0.53
C GLY A 228 -24.73 -16.96 -0.04
N GLU A 229 -24.31 -18.08 -0.64
CA GLU A 229 -24.86 -19.39 -0.28
C GLU A 229 -24.62 -19.76 1.19
N MET A 230 -23.45 -19.41 1.74
CA MET A 230 -23.13 -19.65 3.15
C MET A 230 -24.03 -18.83 4.08
N LEU A 231 -24.21 -17.53 3.83
CA LEU A 231 -25.12 -16.68 4.61
C LEU A 231 -26.56 -17.17 4.58
N ARG A 232 -27.03 -17.59 3.39
CA ARG A 232 -28.36 -18.19 3.23
C ARG A 232 -28.52 -19.47 4.04
N VAL A 233 -27.49 -20.31 4.10
CA VAL A 233 -27.46 -21.52 4.94
C VAL A 233 -27.47 -21.16 6.43
N VAL A 234 -26.66 -20.19 6.87
CA VAL A 234 -26.61 -19.75 8.27
C VAL A 234 -27.96 -19.17 8.71
N ASN A 235 -28.58 -18.31 7.89
CA ASN A 235 -29.93 -17.79 8.16
C ASN A 235 -30.98 -18.91 8.21
N ALA A 236 -30.89 -19.92 7.33
CA ALA A 236 -31.79 -21.07 7.37
C ALA A 236 -31.64 -21.88 8.67
N VAL A 237 -30.41 -22.16 9.10
CA VAL A 237 -30.13 -22.85 10.37
C VAL A 237 -30.58 -22.01 11.56
N ALA A 238 -30.35 -20.70 11.54
CA ALA A 238 -30.77 -19.78 12.61
C ALA A 238 -32.30 -19.76 12.78
N ARG A 239 -33.05 -19.73 11.67
CA ARG A 239 -34.51 -19.81 11.67
C ARG A 239 -35.01 -21.14 12.23
N ASP A 240 -34.37 -22.25 11.84
CA ASP A 240 -34.72 -23.60 12.28
C ASP A 240 -34.44 -23.81 13.77
N MET A 241 -33.25 -23.40 14.24
CA MET A 241 -32.81 -23.62 15.62
C MET A 241 -33.43 -22.65 16.64
N TRP A 242 -33.66 -21.39 16.25
CA TRP A 242 -34.06 -20.32 17.17
C TRP A 242 -35.45 -19.72 16.87
N GLY A 243 -36.14 -20.21 15.85
CA GLY A 243 -37.51 -19.78 15.52
C GLY A 243 -37.62 -18.30 15.14
N THR A 244 -36.54 -17.70 14.64
CA THR A 244 -36.52 -16.28 14.28
C THR A 244 -37.40 -16.03 13.05
N THR A 245 -38.13 -14.91 13.04
CA THR A 245 -38.98 -14.50 11.91
C THR A 245 -38.25 -13.64 10.87
N GLY A 246 -36.99 -13.28 11.15
CA GLY A 246 -36.12 -12.52 10.27
C GLY A 246 -34.71 -13.09 10.26
N ASP A 247 -33.93 -12.58 9.31
CA ASP A 247 -32.56 -13.03 9.08
C ASP A 247 -31.58 -12.29 9.97
N ALA A 248 -30.70 -13.07 10.62
CA ALA A 248 -29.65 -12.52 11.49
C ALA A 248 -28.52 -11.88 10.68
N LEU A 249 -28.34 -12.32 9.44
CA LEU A 249 -27.38 -11.82 8.46
C LEU A 249 -28.14 -11.41 7.19
N PRO A 250 -27.64 -10.48 6.36
CA PRO A 250 -28.21 -10.22 5.04
C PRO A 250 -28.15 -11.46 4.12
N ASP A 251 -29.07 -11.56 3.15
CA ASP A 251 -29.19 -12.71 2.24
C ASP A 251 -28.12 -12.81 1.15
N THR A 252 -27.33 -11.75 0.99
CA THR A 252 -26.23 -11.67 0.04
C THR A 252 -24.99 -11.24 0.77
N ASP A 253 -23.87 -11.86 0.40
CA ASP A 253 -22.58 -11.47 0.95
C ASP A 253 -22.33 -9.95 0.65
N ASP A 254 -22.83 -9.41 -0.47
CA ASP A 254 -22.78 -7.98 -0.84
C ASP A 254 -23.30 -7.06 0.26
N ALA A 255 -24.50 -7.37 0.74
CA ALA A 255 -25.16 -6.58 1.77
C ALA A 255 -24.47 -6.74 3.14
N TYR A 256 -23.89 -7.92 3.43
CA TYR A 256 -23.11 -8.12 4.64
C TYR A 256 -21.79 -7.33 4.58
N CYS A 257 -21.01 -7.42 3.50
CA CYS A 257 -19.78 -6.63 3.32
C CYS A 257 -20.03 -5.12 3.50
N ALA A 258 -21.11 -4.61 2.88
CA ALA A 258 -21.47 -3.20 2.94
C ALA A 258 -21.78 -2.67 4.36
N THR A 259 -22.12 -3.57 5.30
CA THR A 259 -22.53 -3.21 6.66
C THR A 259 -21.57 -3.68 7.74
N LYS A 260 -20.77 -4.72 7.49
CA LYS A 260 -19.92 -5.39 8.49
C LYS A 260 -18.51 -5.74 8.02
N GLY A 261 -18.20 -5.62 6.72
CA GLY A 261 -16.93 -6.06 6.13
C GLY A 261 -16.01 -4.93 5.65
N PRO A 262 -14.95 -5.24 4.87
CA PRO A 262 -14.01 -4.24 4.34
C PRO A 262 -14.69 -3.10 3.57
N CYS A 263 -15.82 -3.36 2.90
CA CYS A 263 -16.60 -2.35 2.22
C CYS A 263 -17.10 -1.25 3.17
N SER A 264 -17.52 -1.60 4.40
CA SER A 264 -17.94 -0.60 5.39
C SER A 264 -16.75 0.21 5.88
N ILE A 265 -15.60 -0.44 6.13
CA ILE A 265 -14.34 0.23 6.51
C ILE A 265 -13.94 1.23 5.42
N ILE A 266 -13.89 0.79 4.15
CA ILE A 266 -13.51 1.66 3.02
C ILE A 266 -14.48 2.82 2.86
N ARG A 267 -15.79 2.60 3.03
CA ARG A 267 -16.78 3.68 3.01
C ARG A 267 -16.51 4.70 4.10
N GLU A 268 -16.15 4.25 5.30
CA GLU A 268 -15.80 5.13 6.43
C GLU A 268 -14.50 5.89 6.15
N LEU A 269 -13.48 5.22 5.61
CA LEU A 269 -12.23 5.85 5.18
C LEU A 269 -12.48 6.93 4.11
N ARG A 270 -13.43 6.70 3.18
CA ARG A 270 -13.85 7.69 2.16
C ARG A 270 -14.66 8.85 2.73
N ALA A 271 -15.45 8.60 3.77
CA ALA A 271 -16.29 9.62 4.39
C ALA A 271 -15.52 10.57 5.33
N GLY A 272 -14.28 10.24 5.71
CA GLY A 272 -13.44 11.07 6.57
C GLY A 272 -13.94 11.25 8.01
N VAL A 273 -14.97 10.48 8.43
CA VAL A 273 -15.56 10.52 9.77
C VAL A 273 -15.50 9.12 10.37
N ARG A 274 -15.10 9.05 11.66
CA ARG A 274 -14.91 7.79 12.39
C ARG A 274 -16.16 6.88 12.34
N PRO A 275 -15.97 5.56 12.23
CA PRO A 275 -17.02 4.59 12.52
C PRO A 275 -17.37 4.65 14.02
N PRO A 276 -18.66 4.67 14.38
CA PRO A 276 -19.12 4.59 15.77
C PRO A 276 -18.69 3.31 16.52
N VAL A 277 -18.23 2.26 15.82
CA VAL A 277 -17.83 0.98 16.41
C VAL A 277 -16.54 1.05 17.25
N TYR A 278 -15.81 2.15 17.16
CA TYR A 278 -14.65 2.46 18.02
C TYR A 278 -15.00 3.40 19.20
N ARG A 279 -16.29 3.56 19.53
CA ARG A 279 -16.76 4.36 20.68
C ARG A 279 -17.57 3.56 21.71
N ALA A 280 -17.66 2.23 21.58
CA ALA A 280 -18.35 1.34 22.52
C ALA A 280 -17.39 0.26 23.02
#